data_AF-A0A3E2HAS2-F1
#
_entry.id   AF-A0A3E2HAS2-F1
#
_cell.length_a   1.000
_cell.length_b   1.000
_cell.length_c   1.000
_cell.angle_alpha   90.00
_cell.angle_beta   90.00
_cell.angle_gamma   90.00
#
_symmetry.space_group_name_H-M   'P 1'
#
loop_
_entity.id
_entity.type
_entity.pdbx_description
1 polymer ?
#
loop_
_entity_poly.entity_id
_entity_poly.type
_entity_poly.pdbx_seq_one_letter_code
_entity_poly.pdbx_strand_id
1 'polypeptide(L)'
;MASNEINHFQLEESEKKQVNLVLRTFRCLIADLCEQFNRGHPGYAVSSILHANLGSSAMGMAAIGVALWKYTMRYSHSNPNYFNRDRFVLSNGHRCLFQYTFLHLTGYSTITMDQLKSYHSGHTDSICPGHPEIEHDGIEVTTGPLGQGVANAVGFAMALKHLGTIYNRPGFPVVNNMTWCMIGDACLQEGVAMEAIQLAGCNKRERRRL
;
A
#
# COMPACT_ATOMS: atom_id res chain seq x y z
N MET A 1 -31.37 13.24 11.35
CA MET A 1 -31.34 11.78 11.19
C MET A 1 -31.01 11.49 9.74
N ALA A 2 -29.74 11.20 9.42
CA ALA A 2 -29.36 10.72 8.10
C ALA A 2 -29.23 9.20 8.22
N SER A 3 -30.01 8.46 7.44
CA SER A 3 -29.97 7.01 7.33
C SER A 3 -28.55 6.58 6.95
N ASN A 4 -27.87 5.87 7.86
CA ASN A 4 -26.68 5.09 7.54
C ASN A 4 -27.15 3.83 6.78
N GLU A 5 -27.55 3.98 5.53
CA GLU A 5 -27.59 2.83 4.63
C GLU A 5 -26.14 2.49 4.26
N ILE A 6 -25.57 1.53 4.99
CA ILE A 6 -24.36 0.85 4.54
C ILE A 6 -24.81 0.02 3.33
N ASN A 7 -24.59 0.54 2.12
CA ASN A 7 -24.70 -0.28 0.92
C ASN A 7 -23.76 -1.47 1.08
N HIS A 8 -24.32 -2.66 1.27
CA HIS A 8 -23.55 -3.89 1.30
C HIS A 8 -22.98 -4.12 -0.10
N PHE A 9 -21.71 -3.78 -0.28
CA PHE A 9 -20.98 -4.15 -1.48
C PHE A 9 -20.94 -5.67 -1.58
N GLN A 10 -21.71 -6.23 -2.51
CA GLN A 10 -21.72 -7.64 -2.83
C GLN A 10 -21.19 -7.82 -4.25
N LEU A 11 -20.09 -8.56 -4.37
CA LEU A 11 -19.56 -8.96 -5.67
C LEU A 11 -20.53 -9.94 -6.34
N GLU A 12 -20.72 -9.78 -7.64
CA GLU A 12 -21.41 -10.79 -8.44
C GLU A 12 -20.63 -12.10 -8.46
N GLU A 13 -21.28 -13.23 -8.75
CA GLU A 13 -20.61 -14.54 -8.74
C GLU A 13 -19.48 -14.64 -9.78
N SER A 14 -19.66 -13.98 -10.93
CA SER A 14 -18.64 -13.84 -11.98
C SER A 14 -17.41 -13.08 -11.46
N GLU A 15 -17.63 -11.98 -10.74
CA GLU A 15 -16.57 -11.16 -10.14
C GLU A 15 -15.85 -11.89 -9.03
N LYS A 16 -16.57 -12.64 -8.17
CA LYS A 16 -15.93 -13.47 -7.13
C LYS A 16 -14.97 -14.47 -7.74
N LYS A 17 -15.34 -15.11 -8.85
CA LYS A 17 -14.46 -16.06 -9.56
C LYS A 17 -13.20 -15.37 -10.08
N GLN A 18 -13.34 -14.18 -10.66
CA GLN A 18 -12.20 -13.38 -11.15
C GLN A 18 -11.30 -12.92 -10.01
N VAL A 19 -11.87 -12.38 -8.92
CA VAL A 19 -11.12 -11.96 -7.74
C VAL A 19 -10.35 -13.15 -7.15
N ASN A 20 -10.97 -14.31 -7.01
CA ASN A 20 -10.29 -15.52 -6.54
C ASN A 20 -9.12 -15.93 -7.44
N LEU A 21 -9.27 -15.83 -8.76
CA LEU A 21 -8.18 -16.08 -9.69
C LEU A 21 -7.03 -15.08 -9.47
N VAL A 22 -7.33 -13.78 -9.41
CA VAL A 22 -6.34 -12.73 -9.16
C VAL A 22 -5.59 -12.98 -7.86
N LEU A 23 -6.29 -13.29 -6.77
CA LEU A 23 -5.68 -13.55 -5.47
C LEU A 23 -4.76 -14.77 -5.48
N ARG A 24 -5.14 -15.85 -6.18
CA ARG A 24 -4.30 -17.05 -6.30
C ARG A 24 -3.06 -16.77 -7.15
N THR A 25 -3.24 -16.14 -8.32
CA THR A 25 -2.13 -15.79 -9.21
C THR A 25 -1.15 -14.83 -8.56
N PHE A 26 -1.65 -13.80 -7.87
CA PHE A 26 -0.81 -12.86 -7.12
C PHE A 26 0.04 -13.60 -6.09
N ARG A 27 -0.57 -14.49 -5.30
CA ARG A 27 0.15 -15.25 -4.27
C ARG A 27 1.22 -16.17 -4.85
N CYS A 28 0.92 -16.86 -5.94
CA CYS A 28 1.91 -17.69 -6.65
C CYS A 28 3.07 -16.84 -7.18
N LEU A 29 2.77 -15.70 -7.83
CA LEU A 29 3.80 -14.79 -8.32
C LEU A 29 4.74 -14.32 -7.20
N ILE A 30 4.20 -13.93 -6.05
CA ILE A 30 5.02 -13.53 -4.89
C ILE A 30 5.93 -14.68 -4.42
N ALA A 31 5.41 -15.92 -4.40
CA ALA A 31 6.20 -17.09 -4.02
C ALA A 31 7.33 -17.34 -5.02
N ASP A 32 7.03 -17.32 -6.32
CA ASP A 32 8.02 -17.53 -7.39
C ASP A 32 9.13 -16.46 -7.36
N LEU A 33 8.76 -15.19 -7.17
CA LEU A 33 9.70 -14.07 -7.11
C LEU A 33 10.63 -14.11 -5.88
N CYS A 34 10.19 -14.71 -4.77
CA CYS A 34 11.06 -14.94 -3.61
C CYS A 34 11.97 -16.16 -3.82
N GLU A 35 11.44 -17.23 -4.43
CA GLU A 35 12.16 -18.49 -4.62
C GLU A 35 13.35 -18.33 -5.58
N GLN A 36 13.21 -17.56 -6.66
CA GLN A 36 14.26 -17.40 -7.69
C GLN A 36 15.65 -16.98 -7.16
N PHE A 37 15.71 -16.22 -6.07
CA PHE A 37 16.97 -15.81 -5.42
C PHE A 37 17.10 -16.31 -3.99
N ASN A 38 16.19 -17.17 -3.54
CA ASN A 38 16.09 -17.68 -2.18
C ASN A 38 16.16 -16.54 -1.13
N ARG A 39 15.45 -15.44 -1.40
CA ARG A 39 15.44 -14.21 -0.61
C ARG A 39 14.04 -13.60 -0.57
N GLY A 40 13.85 -12.66 0.36
CA GLY A 40 12.62 -11.89 0.49
C GLY A 40 11.66 -12.43 1.55
N HIS A 41 10.46 -11.85 1.59
CA HIS A 41 9.51 -12.07 2.68
C HIS A 41 8.14 -12.54 2.16
N PRO A 42 8.03 -13.79 1.64
CA PRO A 42 6.77 -14.31 1.10
C PRO A 42 5.73 -14.58 2.20
N GLY A 43 6.16 -14.93 3.42
CA GLY A 43 5.27 -15.19 4.57
C GLY A 43 5.64 -16.31 5.53
N TYR A 44 6.94 -16.57 5.73
CA TYR A 44 7.55 -17.77 6.34
C TYR A 44 7.62 -18.98 5.40
N ALA A 45 8.84 -19.52 5.30
CA ALA A 45 9.31 -20.75 4.65
C ALA A 45 8.50 -21.34 3.49
N VAL A 46 9.12 -21.33 2.30
CA VAL A 46 8.68 -22.03 1.07
C VAL A 46 8.53 -23.56 1.27
N SER A 47 8.99 -24.11 2.41
CA SER A 47 8.79 -25.52 2.78
C SER A 47 7.35 -25.90 3.15
N SER A 48 6.43 -24.95 3.34
CA SER A 48 5.03 -25.28 3.67
C SER A 48 4.05 -24.34 2.99
N ILE A 49 3.90 -24.51 1.68
CA ILE A 49 2.77 -23.97 0.88
C ILE A 49 1.41 -24.27 1.53
N LEU A 50 1.33 -25.31 2.38
CA LEU A 50 0.11 -25.71 3.08
C LEU A 50 -0.18 -24.94 4.38
N HIS A 51 0.80 -24.26 5.00
CA HIS A 51 0.67 -23.61 6.31
C HIS A 51 1.19 -22.16 6.34
N ALA A 52 1.12 -21.44 5.22
CA ALA A 52 1.38 -20.01 5.23
C ALA A 52 0.32 -19.32 6.12
N ASN A 53 0.70 -18.93 7.33
CA ASN A 53 -0.08 -18.02 8.15
C ASN A 53 -0.22 -16.69 7.38
N LEU A 54 -1.34 -16.54 6.68
CA LEU A 54 -1.67 -15.46 5.74
C LEU A 54 -1.83 -14.07 6.39
N GLY A 55 -1.52 -13.88 7.68
CA GLY A 55 -1.84 -12.64 8.39
C GLY A 55 -0.93 -11.46 8.05
N SER A 56 0.37 -11.69 7.91
CA SER A 56 1.36 -10.59 7.95
C SER A 56 2.33 -10.59 6.77
N SER A 57 1.98 -11.23 5.65
CA SER A 57 2.83 -11.39 4.47
C SER A 57 2.28 -10.75 3.20
N ALA A 58 3.13 -10.51 2.20
CA ALA A 58 2.71 -9.94 0.92
C ALA A 58 1.60 -10.79 0.26
N MET A 59 1.66 -12.12 0.41
CA MET A 59 0.61 -13.05 -0.04
C MET A 59 -0.71 -12.89 0.75
N GLY A 60 -0.59 -12.66 2.05
CA GLY A 60 -1.71 -12.42 2.95
C GLY A 60 -2.49 -11.15 2.62
N MET A 61 -1.73 -10.11 2.27
CA MET A 61 -2.25 -8.77 2.01
C MET A 61 -2.94 -8.62 0.65
N ALA A 62 -2.90 -9.64 -0.22
CA ALA A 62 -3.42 -9.57 -1.59
C ALA A 62 -4.88 -9.06 -1.67
N ALA A 63 -5.77 -9.51 -0.77
CA ALA A 63 -7.17 -9.07 -0.75
C ALA A 63 -7.31 -7.58 -0.39
N ILE A 64 -6.49 -7.09 0.54
CA ILE A 64 -6.43 -5.67 0.91
C ILE A 64 -5.95 -4.85 -0.30
N GLY A 65 -4.93 -5.33 -1.01
CA GLY A 65 -4.44 -4.64 -2.20
C GLY A 65 -5.47 -4.57 -3.33
N VAL A 66 -6.24 -5.64 -3.57
CA VAL A 66 -7.36 -5.59 -4.53
C VAL A 66 -8.38 -4.55 -4.07
N ALA A 67 -8.80 -4.57 -2.80
CA ALA A 67 -9.75 -3.58 -2.27
C ALA A 67 -9.24 -2.14 -2.47
N LEU A 68 -7.95 -1.89 -2.21
CA LEU A 68 -7.34 -0.57 -2.34
C LEU A 68 -7.17 -0.16 -3.81
N TRP A 69 -6.37 -0.86 -4.60
CA TRP A 69 -6.02 -0.44 -5.96
C TRP A 69 -7.16 -0.58 -6.96
N LYS A 70 -8.04 -1.58 -6.83
CA LYS A 70 -9.13 -1.77 -7.80
C LYS A 70 -10.35 -0.92 -7.49
N TYR A 71 -10.68 -0.75 -6.20
CA TYR A 71 -11.99 -0.23 -5.81
C TYR A 71 -11.96 1.09 -5.02
N THR A 72 -10.85 1.43 -4.36
CA THR A 72 -10.87 2.51 -3.35
C THR A 72 -9.99 3.69 -3.70
N MET A 73 -8.71 3.46 -4.00
CA MET A 73 -7.74 4.53 -4.16
C MET A 73 -7.95 5.27 -5.47
N ARG A 74 -7.87 6.59 -5.41
CA ARG A 74 -7.74 7.45 -6.59
C ARG A 74 -6.27 7.67 -6.87
N TYR A 75 -5.80 7.12 -7.96
CA TYR A 75 -4.44 7.28 -8.46
C TYR A 75 -4.45 7.28 -9.99
N SER A 76 -3.30 7.56 -10.59
CA SER A 76 -3.11 7.60 -12.04
C SER A 76 -1.76 6.98 -12.32
N HIS A 77 -1.77 5.81 -12.93
CA HIS A 77 -0.57 5.10 -13.34
C HIS A 77 0.17 5.83 -14.47
N SER A 78 -0.55 6.61 -15.29
CA SER A 78 0.04 7.41 -16.38
C SER A 78 0.57 8.77 -15.91
N ASN A 79 0.10 9.27 -14.76
CA ASN A 79 0.64 10.46 -14.12
C ASN A 79 0.83 10.21 -12.61
N PRO A 80 1.86 9.45 -12.20
CA PRO A 80 2.13 9.14 -10.79
C PRO A 80 2.24 10.37 -9.89
N ASN A 81 2.61 11.53 -10.47
CA ASN A 81 2.89 12.75 -9.75
C ASN A 81 1.71 13.72 -9.66
N TYR A 82 0.51 13.34 -10.13
CA TYR A 82 -0.63 14.25 -10.03
C TYR A 82 -0.95 14.58 -8.56
N PHE A 83 -1.31 15.85 -8.34
CA PHE A 83 -1.29 16.47 -7.02
C PHE A 83 -2.32 15.88 -6.05
N ASN A 84 -3.57 15.75 -6.50
CA ASN A 84 -4.70 15.34 -5.65
C ASN A 84 -4.91 13.82 -5.64
N ARG A 85 -3.81 13.04 -5.71
CA ARG A 85 -3.83 11.58 -5.65
C ARG A 85 -3.91 11.09 -4.22
N ASP A 86 -4.59 9.97 -4.03
CA ASP A 86 -4.48 9.26 -2.77
C ASP A 86 -3.05 8.72 -2.64
N ARG A 87 -2.47 8.85 -1.44
CA ARG A 87 -1.12 8.42 -1.15
C ARG A 87 -1.16 7.06 -0.48
N PHE A 88 -0.30 6.15 -0.90
CA PHE A 88 -0.14 4.84 -0.26
C PHE A 88 1.25 4.72 0.34
N VAL A 89 1.31 4.32 1.62
CA VAL A 89 2.56 4.10 2.34
C VAL A 89 2.61 2.67 2.86
N LEU A 90 3.64 1.91 2.47
CA LEU A 90 3.91 0.57 2.99
C LEU A 90 4.89 0.66 4.17
N SER A 91 4.39 0.81 5.40
CA SER A 91 5.25 0.91 6.59
C SER A 91 5.95 -0.40 6.93
N ASN A 92 5.31 -1.54 6.69
CA ASN A 92 5.94 -2.86 6.74
C ASN A 92 6.74 -3.12 5.44
N GLY A 93 7.74 -2.28 5.17
CA GLY A 93 8.47 -2.20 3.91
C GLY A 93 9.07 -3.52 3.42
N HIS A 94 9.38 -4.45 4.31
CA HIS A 94 9.86 -5.79 3.96
C HIS A 94 8.87 -6.59 3.08
N ARG A 95 7.60 -6.17 3.02
CA ARG A 95 6.58 -6.71 2.11
C ARG A 95 6.54 -5.98 0.76
N CYS A 96 7.63 -5.36 0.31
CA CYS A 96 7.70 -4.50 -0.88
C CYS A 96 7.12 -5.12 -2.16
N LEU A 97 7.29 -6.43 -2.38
CA LEU A 97 6.67 -7.14 -3.50
C LEU A 97 5.14 -6.94 -3.57
N PHE A 98 4.45 -6.77 -2.43
CA PHE A 98 3.04 -6.40 -2.42
C PHE A 98 2.79 -5.12 -3.23
N GLN A 99 3.53 -4.05 -2.92
CA GLN A 99 3.37 -2.76 -3.58
C GLN A 99 3.85 -2.83 -5.03
N TYR A 100 5.02 -3.41 -5.30
CA TYR A 100 5.55 -3.53 -6.66
C TYR A 100 4.60 -4.30 -7.58
N THR A 101 4.05 -5.43 -7.12
CA THR A 101 3.12 -6.21 -7.94
C THR A 101 1.82 -5.44 -8.21
N PHE A 102 1.28 -4.67 -7.26
CA PHE A 102 0.12 -3.81 -7.55
C PHE A 102 0.43 -2.64 -8.48
N LEU A 103 1.62 -2.05 -8.40
CA LEU A 103 2.06 -1.03 -9.37
C LEU A 103 2.18 -1.63 -10.78
N HIS A 104 2.74 -2.83 -10.91
CA HIS A 104 2.79 -3.56 -12.18
C HIS A 104 1.39 -3.83 -12.74
N LEU A 105 0.51 -4.44 -11.93
CA LEU A 105 -0.83 -4.83 -12.35
C LEU A 105 -1.71 -3.63 -12.72
N THR A 106 -1.43 -2.46 -12.17
CA THR A 106 -2.21 -1.24 -12.43
C THR A 106 -1.61 -0.38 -13.53
N GLY A 107 -0.49 -0.80 -14.13
CA GLY A 107 0.05 -0.25 -15.37
C GLY A 107 1.05 0.88 -15.18
N TYR A 108 1.78 0.92 -14.06
CA TYR A 108 2.94 1.81 -13.92
C TYR A 108 4.03 1.36 -14.90
N SER A 109 4.45 2.25 -15.80
CA SER A 109 5.29 1.92 -16.95
C SER A 109 6.69 1.42 -16.56
N THR A 110 7.22 1.91 -15.44
CA THR A 110 8.55 1.55 -14.94
C THR A 110 8.58 0.15 -14.32
N ILE A 111 7.51 -0.26 -13.63
CA ILE A 111 7.43 -1.54 -12.91
C ILE A 111 6.96 -2.63 -13.87
N THR A 112 7.85 -3.06 -14.76
CA THR A 112 7.60 -4.15 -15.70
C THR A 112 7.71 -5.53 -15.03
N MET A 113 7.28 -6.58 -15.73
CA MET A 113 7.48 -7.96 -15.26
C MET A 113 8.97 -8.30 -15.11
N ASP A 114 9.83 -7.75 -15.96
CA ASP A 114 11.28 -7.97 -15.86
C ASP A 114 11.87 -7.26 -14.64
N GLN A 115 11.34 -6.09 -14.27
CA GLN A 115 11.70 -5.42 -13.01
C GLN A 115 11.21 -6.18 -11.79
N LEU A 116 10.02 -6.78 -11.81
CA LEU A 116 9.60 -7.68 -10.74
C LEU A 116 10.53 -8.88 -10.61
N LYS A 117 10.94 -9.49 -11.74
CA LYS A 117 11.91 -10.59 -11.75
C LYS A 117 13.30 -10.17 -11.27
N SER A 118 13.68 -8.90 -11.37
CA SER A 118 14.95 -8.41 -10.84
C SER A 118 14.96 -8.24 -9.31
N TYR A 119 13.83 -8.46 -8.63
CA TYR A 119 13.76 -8.41 -7.16
C TYR A 119 14.82 -9.27 -6.49
N HIS A 120 15.62 -8.66 -5.59
CA HIS A 120 16.77 -9.29 -4.90
C HIS A 120 17.91 -9.81 -5.79
N SER A 121 17.89 -9.47 -7.07
CA SER A 121 19.01 -9.74 -7.96
C SER A 121 20.22 -8.84 -7.63
N GLY A 122 21.38 -9.16 -8.22
CA GLY A 122 22.58 -8.30 -8.15
C GLY A 122 22.62 -7.18 -9.19
N HIS A 123 21.52 -6.98 -9.94
CA HIS A 123 21.43 -5.98 -11.00
C HIS A 123 21.35 -4.57 -10.40
N THR A 124 22.27 -3.69 -10.78
CA THR A 124 22.31 -2.29 -10.31
C THR A 124 21.21 -1.43 -10.91
N ASP A 125 20.60 -1.87 -12.01
CA ASP A 125 19.48 -1.25 -12.70
C ASP A 125 18.10 -1.78 -12.22
N SER A 126 18.07 -2.62 -11.18
CA SER A 126 16.83 -3.06 -10.56
C SER A 126 16.15 -1.92 -9.82
N ILE A 127 14.87 -1.70 -10.13
CA ILE A 127 14.01 -0.74 -9.42
C ILE A 127 13.07 -1.42 -8.41
N CYS A 128 13.27 -2.71 -8.16
CA CYS A 128 12.53 -3.49 -7.17
C CYS A 128 13.48 -3.98 -6.04
N PRO A 129 14.04 -3.07 -5.23
CA PRO A 129 14.90 -3.44 -4.12
C PRO A 129 14.17 -4.21 -3.00
N GLY A 130 14.93 -4.67 -2.01
CA GLY A 130 14.40 -5.43 -0.86
C GLY A 130 13.40 -4.64 0.01
N HIS A 131 13.31 -3.32 -0.17
CA HIS A 131 12.40 -2.40 0.50
C HIS A 131 12.01 -1.26 -0.46
N PRO A 132 10.84 -0.62 -0.33
CA PRO A 132 10.42 0.48 -1.21
C PRO A 132 11.33 1.70 -1.04
N GLU A 133 11.68 2.34 -2.15
CA GLU A 133 12.57 3.50 -2.23
C GLU A 133 11.88 4.62 -3.03
N ILE A 134 11.86 5.85 -2.50
CA ILE A 134 11.09 7.02 -2.99
C ILE A 134 11.44 7.45 -4.41
N GLU A 135 12.61 7.06 -4.91
CA GLU A 135 13.14 7.40 -6.22
C GLU A 135 12.29 6.82 -7.37
N HIS A 136 11.40 5.86 -7.09
CA HIS A 136 10.60 5.17 -8.07
C HIS A 136 9.13 5.60 -8.06
N ASP A 137 8.58 5.85 -9.25
CA ASP A 137 7.19 6.24 -9.43
C ASP A 137 6.21 5.26 -8.76
N GLY A 138 5.25 5.80 -8.01
CA GLY A 138 4.27 5.02 -7.25
C GLY A 138 4.74 4.63 -5.84
N ILE A 139 5.96 5.01 -5.45
CA ILE A 139 6.48 4.88 -4.08
C ILE A 139 6.56 6.27 -3.45
N GLU A 140 5.72 6.52 -2.45
CA GLU A 140 5.63 7.86 -1.84
C GLU A 140 6.78 8.18 -0.88
N VAL A 141 7.35 7.17 -0.23
CA VAL A 141 8.44 7.29 0.75
C VAL A 141 9.26 6.02 0.82
N THR A 142 10.55 6.16 1.14
CA THR A 142 11.43 5.03 1.46
C THR A 142 11.05 4.44 2.80
N THR A 143 10.86 3.12 2.86
CA THR A 143 10.56 2.39 4.11
C THR A 143 11.49 1.19 4.27
N GLY A 144 11.35 0.46 5.37
CA GLY A 144 12.24 -0.65 5.73
C GLY A 144 12.47 -0.65 7.24
N PRO A 145 13.03 0.42 7.80
CA PRO A 145 12.98 0.67 9.23
C PRO A 145 11.52 0.74 9.69
N LEU A 146 11.14 -0.17 10.58
CA LEU A 146 9.76 -0.34 11.00
C LEU A 146 9.24 0.92 11.72
N GLY A 147 7.94 1.18 11.61
CA GLY A 147 7.29 2.35 12.22
C GLY A 147 7.48 3.67 11.48
N GLN A 148 8.56 3.86 10.72
CA GLN A 148 8.81 5.13 9.99
C GLN A 148 7.73 5.47 8.96
N GLY A 149 7.22 4.46 8.25
CA GLY A 149 6.11 4.66 7.29
C GLY A 149 4.84 5.17 7.97
N VAL A 150 4.58 4.81 9.23
CA VAL A 150 3.45 5.35 10.00
C VAL A 150 3.62 6.85 10.24
N ALA A 151 4.81 7.27 10.68
CA ALA A 151 5.12 8.69 10.88
C ALA A 151 5.00 9.49 9.58
N ASN A 152 5.52 8.96 8.48
CA ASN A 152 5.39 9.56 7.15
C ASN A 152 3.92 9.71 6.73
N ALA A 153 3.09 8.67 6.92
CA ALA A 153 1.67 8.72 6.60
C ALA A 153 0.92 9.77 7.43
N VAL A 154 1.25 9.92 8.71
CA VAL A 154 0.69 10.99 9.57
C VAL A 154 1.10 12.36 9.03
N GLY A 155 2.35 12.55 8.63
CA GLY A 155 2.84 13.77 7.99
C GLY A 155 2.06 14.11 6.70
N PHE A 156 1.83 13.14 5.82
CA PHE A 156 1.01 13.34 4.63
C PHE A 156 -0.43 13.74 4.96
N ALA A 157 -1.05 13.08 5.94
CA ALA A 157 -2.41 13.42 6.37
C ALA A 157 -2.50 14.84 6.99
N MET A 158 -1.46 15.26 7.72
CA MET A 158 -1.34 16.62 8.25
C MET A 158 -1.18 17.66 7.13
N ALA A 159 -0.32 17.41 6.15
CA ALA A 159 -0.11 18.29 5.00
C ALA A 159 -1.41 18.43 4.17
N LEU A 160 -2.08 17.31 3.92
CA LEU A 160 -3.39 17.26 3.26
C LEU A 160 -4.43 18.14 3.97
N LYS A 161 -4.57 17.96 5.30
CA LYS A 161 -5.53 18.71 6.11
C LYS A 161 -5.21 20.21 6.11
N HIS A 162 -3.93 20.55 6.19
CA HIS A 162 -3.46 21.94 6.14
C HIS A 162 -3.81 22.60 4.80
N LEU A 163 -3.43 21.96 3.68
CA LEU A 163 -3.73 22.44 2.34
C LEU A 163 -5.23 22.55 2.09
N GLY A 164 -6.01 21.55 2.50
CA GLY A 164 -7.47 21.59 2.41
C GLY A 164 -8.08 22.75 3.20
N THR A 165 -7.52 23.10 4.36
CA THR A 165 -7.99 24.23 5.17
C THR A 165 -7.69 25.58 4.53
N ILE A 166 -6.52 25.71 3.90
CA ILE A 166 -6.09 26.97 3.26
C ILE A 166 -6.81 27.20 1.92
N TYR A 167 -6.97 26.16 1.11
CA TYR A 167 -7.33 26.32 -0.30
C TYR A 167 -8.75 25.91 -0.67
N ASN A 168 -9.42 25.03 0.11
CA ASN A 168 -10.79 24.65 -0.23
C ASN A 168 -11.78 25.79 0.02
N ARG A 169 -12.76 25.92 -0.89
CA ARG A 169 -13.89 26.84 -0.74
C ARG A 169 -15.20 26.06 -0.74
N PRO A 170 -16.30 26.61 -0.19
CA PRO A 170 -17.61 25.99 -0.32
C PRO A 170 -17.94 25.69 -1.79
N GLY A 171 -18.24 24.43 -2.11
CA GLY A 171 -18.49 23.97 -3.49
C GLY A 171 -17.24 23.65 -4.34
N PHE A 172 -16.03 23.94 -3.86
CA PHE A 172 -14.78 23.74 -4.60
C PHE A 172 -13.69 23.06 -3.73
N PRO A 173 -13.82 21.75 -3.45
CA PRO A 173 -12.84 20.99 -2.68
C PRO A 173 -11.66 20.56 -3.55
N VAL A 174 -10.75 21.49 -3.83
CA VAL A 174 -9.56 21.28 -4.69
C VAL A 174 -8.53 20.31 -4.08
N VAL A 175 -8.48 20.19 -2.76
CA VAL A 175 -7.65 19.24 -2.01
C VAL A 175 -8.58 18.30 -1.26
N ASN A 176 -8.65 17.04 -1.69
CA ASN A 176 -9.56 16.06 -1.11
C ASN A 176 -9.05 14.61 -1.18
N ASN A 177 -7.76 14.40 -1.38
CA ASN A 177 -7.11 13.08 -1.34
C ASN A 177 -7.13 12.41 0.05
N MET A 178 -6.80 11.12 0.09
CA MET A 178 -6.63 10.33 1.32
C MET A 178 -5.21 9.76 1.41
N THR A 179 -4.75 9.48 2.63
CA THR A 179 -3.50 8.75 2.87
C THR A 179 -3.82 7.38 3.44
N TRP A 180 -3.37 6.33 2.76
CA TRP A 180 -3.48 4.94 3.15
C TRP A 180 -2.13 4.46 3.66
N CYS A 181 -2.12 3.86 4.85
CA CYS A 181 -0.90 3.29 5.42
C CYS A 181 -1.13 1.82 5.76
N MET A 182 -0.30 0.96 5.20
CA MET A 182 -0.27 -0.44 5.55
C MET A 182 0.84 -0.69 6.56
N ILE A 183 0.50 -1.37 7.65
CA ILE A 183 1.38 -1.58 8.80
C ILE A 183 1.35 -3.05 9.20
N GLY A 184 2.35 -3.49 9.97
CA GLY A 184 2.34 -4.80 10.63
C GLY A 184 2.63 -4.65 12.12
N ASP A 185 2.61 -5.77 12.85
CA ASP A 185 2.75 -5.79 14.32
C ASP A 185 4.02 -5.08 14.79
N ALA A 186 5.13 -5.33 14.11
CA ALA A 186 6.41 -4.73 14.47
C ALA A 186 6.43 -3.21 14.21
N CYS A 187 5.62 -2.68 13.28
CA CYS A 187 5.47 -1.23 13.15
C CYS A 187 4.79 -0.63 14.39
N LEU A 188 3.83 -1.34 15.00
CA LEU A 188 3.12 -0.86 16.20
C LEU A 188 3.95 -0.96 17.48
N GLN A 189 4.98 -1.81 17.48
CA GLN A 189 5.90 -1.96 18.61
C GLN A 189 6.98 -0.88 18.64
N GLU A 190 7.22 -0.19 17.52
CA GLU A 190 8.19 0.89 17.42
C GLU A 190 7.64 2.19 18.02
N GLY A 191 8.42 2.81 18.92
CA GLY A 191 8.01 4.03 19.64
C GLY A 191 7.60 5.18 18.70
N VAL A 192 8.32 5.34 17.58
CA VAL A 192 8.04 6.36 16.56
C VAL A 192 6.63 6.25 15.98
N ALA A 193 6.10 5.02 15.82
CA ALA A 193 4.75 4.82 15.32
C ALA A 193 3.71 5.23 16.37
N MET A 194 3.96 4.89 17.64
CA MET A 194 3.06 5.24 18.74
C MET A 194 3.00 6.75 18.98
N GLU A 195 4.14 7.45 18.91
CA GLU A 195 4.19 8.92 18.95
C GLU A 195 3.40 9.55 17.81
N ALA A 196 3.59 9.06 16.58
CA ALA A 196 2.87 9.56 15.41
C ALA A 196 1.36 9.29 15.49
N ILE A 197 0.94 8.10 15.91
CA ILE A 197 -0.48 7.75 16.10
C ILE A 197 -1.12 8.63 17.17
N GLN A 198 -0.42 8.86 18.29
CA GLN A 198 -0.89 9.74 19.35
C GLN A 198 -1.09 11.17 18.84
N LEU A 199 -0.12 11.71 18.09
CA LEU A 199 -0.22 13.02 17.46
C LEU A 199 -1.41 13.10 16.49
N ALA A 200 -1.59 12.09 15.65
CA ALA A 200 -2.73 12.00 14.72
C ALA A 200 -4.08 11.99 15.46
N GLY A 201 -4.16 11.27 16.58
CA GLY A 201 -5.35 11.23 17.45
C GLY A 201 -5.67 12.57 18.09
N CYS A 202 -4.65 13.28 18.62
CA CYS A 202 -4.80 14.63 19.16
C CYS A 202 -5.33 15.61 18.11
N ASN A 203 -4.77 15.57 16.90
CA ASN A 203 -5.13 16.46 15.79
C ASN A 203 -6.54 16.21 15.21
N LYS A 204 -7.19 15.07 15.52
CA LYS A 204 -8.60 14.81 15.16
C LYS A 204 -9.60 15.60 16.01
N ARG A 205 -9.25 15.99 17.24
CA ARG A 205 -10.18 16.65 18.16
C ARG A 205 -10.57 18.07 17.72
N GLU A 206 -9.85 18.65 16.76
CA GLU A 206 -10.11 20.03 16.30
C GLU A 206 -11.00 20.20 15.07
N ARG A 207 -11.36 19.14 14.31
CA ARG A 207 -12.48 19.09 13.31
C ARG A 207 -12.37 17.85 12.41
N ARG A 208 -13.54 17.38 11.96
CA ARG A 208 -13.90 16.10 11.30
C ARG A 208 -12.92 15.55 10.23
N ARG A 209 -12.71 14.23 10.32
CA ARG A 209 -12.08 13.26 9.37
C ARG A 209 -10.56 13.41 9.14
N LEU A 210 -9.76 12.52 9.76
CA LEU A 210 -8.64 11.84 9.07
C LEU A 210 -9.16 10.46 8.67
#